data_AF-A0A2K8Z6E3-F1
#
_entry.id   AF-A0A2K8Z6E3-F1
#
_cell.length_a   1.000
_cell.length_b   1.000
_cell.length_c   1.000
_cell.angle_alpha   90.00
_cell.angle_beta   90.00
_cell.angle_gamma   90.00
#
_symmetry.space_group_name_H-M   'P 1'
#
loop_
_entity.id
_entity.type
_entity.pdbx_description
1 polymer ?
#
loop_
_entity_poly.entity_id
_entity_poly.type
_entity_poly.pdbx_seq_one_letter_code
_entity_poly.pdbx_strand_id
1 'polypeptide(L)'
;MSLFIISVDQHGSVRHFHCQCDSLEIALDIVSAISVLGSLVLCINLVDTNQWMQLPVEVFDGECFSGPLNQLEQEWQQILGEPGHTEAIESVPAGS
;
A
#
# COMPACT_ATOMS: atom_id res chain seq x y z
N MET A 1 7.36 15.63 14.80
CA MET A 1 6.63 15.32 13.55
C MET A 1 5.15 15.60 13.77
N SER A 2 4.43 16.13 12.78
CA SER A 2 2.99 16.46 12.91
C SER A 2 2.16 15.51 12.06
N LEU A 3 1.08 14.96 12.59
CA LEU A 3 0.16 14.07 11.91
C LEU A 3 -1.19 14.77 11.72
N PHE A 4 -1.69 14.77 10.49
CA PHE A 4 -3.00 15.31 10.10
C PHE A 4 -3.84 14.20 9.50
N ILE A 5 -5.06 14.04 9.99
CA ILE A 5 -5.97 12.98 9.55
C ILE A 5 -7.33 13.59 9.25
N ILE A 6 -7.92 13.18 8.13
CA ILE A 6 -9.32 13.43 7.81
C ILE A 6 -10.02 12.09 7.83
N SER A 7 -11.09 11.95 8.60
CA SER A 7 -11.90 10.75 8.62
C SER A 7 -13.40 11.07 8.59
N VAL A 8 -14.21 10.05 8.34
CA VAL A 8 -15.66 10.10 8.44
C VAL A 8 -16.06 9.12 9.53
N ASP A 9 -16.82 9.59 10.52
CA ASP A 9 -17.34 8.71 11.56
C ASP A 9 -18.55 7.89 11.08
N GLN A 10 -19.00 6.96 11.92
CA GLN A 10 -20.17 6.11 11.68
C GLN A 10 -21.50 6.87 11.44
N HIS A 11 -21.56 8.17 11.75
CA HIS A 11 -22.72 9.02 11.46
C HIS A 11 -22.56 9.80 10.14
N GLY A 12 -21.49 9.57 9.39
CA GLY A 12 -21.17 10.29 8.17
C GLY A 12 -20.55 11.67 8.40
N SER A 13 -20.19 12.01 9.65
CA SER A 13 -19.62 13.32 9.97
C SER A 13 -18.12 13.34 9.73
N VAL A 14 -17.65 14.34 8.99
CA VAL A 14 -16.22 14.55 8.72
C VAL A 14 -15.53 15.07 9.98
N ARG A 15 -14.42 14.44 10.35
CA ARG A 15 -13.57 14.81 11.49
C ARG A 15 -12.15 15.09 11.02
N HIS A 16 -11.57 16.13 11.60
CA HIS A 16 -10.18 16.53 11.39
C HIS A 16 -9.41 16.29 12.67
N PHE A 17 -8.32 15.53 12.57
CA PHE A 17 -7.39 15.30 13.68
C PHE A 17 -6.05 15.92 13.35
N HIS A 18 -5.43 16.46 14.39
CA HIS A 18 -4.07 16.95 14.35
C HIS A 18 -3.38 16.60 15.67
N CYS A 19 -2.24 15.95 15.59
CA CYS A 19 -1.42 15.67 16.76
C CYS A 19 0.08 15.73 16.44
N GLN A 20 0.86 16.03 17.47
CA GLN A 20 2.30 15.88 17.41
C GLN A 20 2.65 14.43 17.77
N CYS A 21 3.54 13.82 16.99
CA CYS A 21 4.07 12.48 17.23
C CYS A 21 5.59 12.55 17.35
N ASP A 22 6.11 11.77 18.29
CA ASP A 22 7.56 11.68 18.54
C ASP A 22 8.24 10.67 17.62
N SER A 23 7.47 9.73 17.06
CA SER A 23 7.95 8.72 16.10
C SER A 23 6.87 8.31 15.09
N LEU A 24 7.28 7.67 14.00
CA LEU A 24 6.39 7.16 12.96
C LEU A 24 5.48 6.05 13.49
N GLU A 25 6.00 5.16 14.34
CA GLU A 25 5.25 4.06 14.93
C GLU A 25 4.05 4.58 15.73
N ILE A 26 4.25 5.62 16.55
CA ILE A 26 3.17 6.26 17.31
C ILE A 26 2.12 6.85 16.36
N ALA A 27 2.55 7.48 15.25
CA ALA A 27 1.62 8.01 14.27
C ALA A 27 0.78 6.91 13.60
N LEU A 28 1.40 5.78 13.24
CA LEU A 28 0.73 4.62 12.66
C LEU A 28 -0.23 3.95 13.65
N ASP A 29 0.13 3.86 14.92
CA ASP A 29 -0.74 3.35 15.98
C ASP A 29 -1.98 4.22 16.15
N ILE A 30 -1.83 5.55 16.08
CA ILE A 30 -2.96 6.50 16.16
C ILE A 30 -3.92 6.33 14.99
N VAL A 31 -3.40 6.25 13.75
CA VAL A 31 -4.24 6.02 12.56
C VAL A 31 -4.98 4.68 12.69
N SER A 32 -4.27 3.63 13.09
CA SER A 32 -4.86 2.29 13.27
C SER A 32 -5.97 2.30 14.31
N ALA A 33 -5.77 2.99 15.44
CA ALA A 33 -6.79 3.14 16.47
C ALA A 33 -8.05 3.87 15.96
N ILE A 34 -7.90 4.89 15.11
CA ILE A 34 -9.03 5.62 14.50
C ILE A 34 -9.83 4.70 13.58
N SER A 35 -9.16 3.91 12.74
CA SER A 35 -9.82 2.92 11.88
C SER A 35 -10.59 1.86 12.69
N VAL A 36 -9.97 1.31 13.75
CA VAL A 36 -10.61 0.30 14.63
C VAL A 36 -11.86 0.84 15.34
N LEU A 37 -11.92 2.14 15.62
CA LEU A 37 -13.11 2.79 16.19
C LEU A 37 -14.27 2.92 15.19
N GLY A 38 -14.14 2.38 13.98
CA GLY A 38 -15.17 2.39 12.94
C GLY A 38 -15.24 3.69 12.16
N SER A 39 -14.20 4.52 12.22
CA SER A 39 -14.10 5.69 11.35
C SER A 39 -13.40 5.32 10.04
N LEU A 40 -13.96 5.76 8.91
CA LEU A 40 -13.31 5.63 7.61
C LEU A 40 -12.26 6.74 7.45
N VAL A 41 -10.99 6.38 7.42
CA VAL A 41 -9.91 7.34 7.17
C VAL A 41 -9.87 7.71 5.69
N LEU A 42 -9.99 9.00 5.39
CA LEU A 42 -10.01 9.53 4.02
C LEU A 42 -8.64 10.06 3.59
N CYS A 43 -7.87 10.60 4.54
CA CYS A 43 -6.59 11.23 4.24
C CYS A 43 -5.69 11.20 5.45
N ILE A 44 -4.41 10.91 5.24
CA ILE A 44 -3.36 10.93 6.25
C ILE A 44 -2.17 11.70 5.68
N ASN A 45 -1.79 12.78 6.35
CA ASN A 45 -0.59 13.54 6.02
C ASN A 45 0.32 13.63 7.23
N LEU A 46 1.59 13.32 7.00
CA LEU A 46 2.63 13.38 8.00
C LEU A 46 3.63 14.45 7.58
N VAL A 47 3.94 15.35 8.51
CA VAL A 47 4.89 16.44 8.31
C VAL A 47 6.09 16.20 9.20
N ASP A 48 7.22 15.85 8.60
CA ASP A 48 8.49 15.71 9.30
C ASP A 48 9.59 16.52 8.62
N THR A 49 10.38 17.27 9.39
CA THR A 49 11.47 18.12 8.88
C THR A 49 11.10 18.97 7.66
N ASN A 50 9.88 19.55 7.66
CA ASN A 50 9.32 20.35 6.56
C ASN A 50 8.95 19.58 5.27
N GLN A 51 9.01 18.25 5.29
CA GLN A 51 8.52 17.40 4.20
C GLN A 51 7.12 16.89 4.51
N TRP A 52 6.27 16.94 3.48
CA TRP A 52 4.93 16.37 3.53
C TRP A 52 4.98 14.98 2.93
N MET A 53 4.55 14.00 3.72
CA MET A 53 4.39 12.62 3.30
C MET A 53 2.92 12.26 3.42
N GLN A 54 2.30 11.94 2.30
CA GLN A 54 0.96 11.38 2.27
C GLN A 54 1.07 9.87 2.49
N LEU A 55 0.36 9.33 3.48
CA LEU A 55 0.32 7.89 3.70
C LEU A 55 -0.86 7.27 2.94
N PRO A 56 -0.68 6.08 2.36
CA PRO A 56 -1.78 5.35 1.73
C PRO A 56 -2.84 5.02 2.79
N VAL A 57 -4.12 5.27 2.50
CA VAL A 57 -5.21 5.02 3.46
C VAL A 57 -5.69 3.56 3.38
N GLU A 58 -5.45 2.92 2.25
CA GLU A 58 -5.83 1.55 1.91
C GLU A 58 -5.09 0.50 2.76
N VAL A 59 -4.01 0.89 3.45
CA VAL A 59 -3.32 -0.02 4.39
C VAL A 59 -3.96 -0.01 5.78
N PHE A 60 -4.90 0.93 6.03
CA PHE A 60 -5.57 1.11 7.32
C PHE A 60 -7.09 0.86 7.25
N ASP A 61 -7.61 0.42 6.11
CA ASP A 61 -9.04 0.13 5.93
C ASP A 61 -9.46 -1.22 6.55
N GLY A 62 -8.49 -2.05 6.96
CA GLY A 62 -8.73 -3.36 7.55
C GLY A 62 -9.22 -4.41 6.54
N GLU A 63 -9.24 -4.08 5.25
CA GLU A 63 -9.60 -5.04 4.20
C GLU A 63 -8.52 -6.11 4.08
N CYS A 64 -8.95 -7.33 3.74
CA CYS A 64 -8.02 -8.43 3.55
C CYS A 64 -7.15 -8.18 2.31
N PHE A 65 -5.85 -7.93 2.53
CA PHE A 65 -4.83 -7.79 1.48
C PHE A 65 -4.60 -9.06 0.63
N SER A 66 -5.39 -10.13 0.86
CA SER A 66 -5.28 -11.40 0.16
C SER A 66 -5.60 -11.29 -1.34
N GLY A 67 -6.49 -10.39 -1.75
CA GLY A 67 -6.84 -10.21 -3.17
C GLY A 67 -5.63 -9.81 -4.03
N PRO A 68 -5.02 -8.64 -3.77
CA PRO A 68 -3.81 -8.21 -4.47
C PRO A 68 -2.64 -9.21 -4.34
N LEU A 69 -2.49 -9.85 -3.18
CA LEU A 69 -1.42 -10.82 -2.94
C LEU A 69 -1.61 -12.09 -3.77
N ASN A 70 -2.82 -12.63 -3.86
CA ASN A 70 -3.14 -13.80 -4.68
C ASN A 70 -2.96 -13.49 -6.17
N GLN A 71 -3.32 -12.28 -6.59
CA GLN A 71 -3.09 -11.84 -7.97
C GLN A 71 -1.59 -11.81 -8.28
N LEU A 72 -0.80 -11.23 -7.39
CA LEU A 72 0.66 -11.19 -7.53
C LEU A 72 1.24 -12.61 -7.61
N GLU A 73 0.77 -13.54 -6.75
CA GLU A 73 1.19 -14.94 -6.81
C GLU A 73 0.90 -15.59 -8.17
N GLN A 74 -0.29 -15.36 -8.74
CA GLN A 74 -0.66 -15.88 -10.06
C GLN A 74 0.24 -15.33 -11.17
N GLU A 75 0.52 -14.03 -11.15
CA GLU A 75 1.42 -13.37 -12.11
C GLU A 75 2.83 -13.98 -12.05
N TRP A 76 3.36 -14.20 -10.84
CA TRP A 76 4.66 -14.85 -10.65
C TRP A 76 4.67 -16.30 -11.15
N GLN A 77 3.61 -17.06 -10.87
CA GLN A 77 3.49 -18.44 -11.36
C GLN A 77 3.45 -18.50 -12.89
N GLN A 78 2.84 -17.52 -13.55
CA GLN A 78 2.85 -17.43 -15.02
C GLN A 78 4.26 -17.19 -15.57
N ILE A 79 4.98 -16.20 -15.01
CA ILE A 79 6.34 -15.85 -15.45
C ILE A 79 7.30 -17.04 -15.24
N LEU A 80 7.21 -17.72 -14.10
CA LEU A 80 8.07 -18.84 -13.77
C LEU A 80 7.67 -20.14 -14.48
N GLY A 81 6.41 -20.24 -14.92
CA GLY A 81 5.84 -21.40 -15.59
C GLY A 81 6.07 -21.40 -17.11
N GLU A 82 6.41 -20.26 -17.72
CA GLU A 82 6.87 -20.21 -19.10
C GLU A 82 8.31 -20.74 -19.18
N PRO A 83 8.55 -21.92 -19.79
CA PRO A 83 9.91 -22.37 -20.04
C PRO A 83 10.54 -21.33 -20.96
N GLY A 84 11.61 -20.69 -20.46
CA GLY A 84 12.29 -19.61 -21.18
C GLY A 84 12.43 -19.96 -22.65
N HIS A 85 11.92 -19.09 -23.52
CA HIS A 85 12.13 -19.14 -24.96
C HIS A 85 13.64 -19.21 -25.20
N THR A 86 14.16 -20.44 -25.21
CA THR A 86 15.45 -20.76 -25.79
C THR A 86 15.21 -20.58 -27.26
N GLU A 87 15.48 -19.37 -27.76
CA GLU A 87 15.62 -19.13 -29.19
C GLU A 87 16.56 -20.21 -29.70
N ALA A 88 16.01 -21.15 -30.46
CA ALA A 88 16.75 -22.16 -31.17
C ALA A 88 17.71 -21.40 -32.07
N ILE A 89 18.99 -21.35 -31.68
CA ILE A 89 20.05 -20.82 -32.51
C ILE A 89 20.02 -21.62 -33.80
N GLU A 90 19.59 -20.92 -34.86
CA GLU A 90 19.41 -21.40 -36.21
C GLU A 90 20.68 -22.15 -36.64
N SER A 91 20.52 -23.42 -36.94
CA SER A 91 21.58 -24.28 -37.44
C SER A 91 21.92 -23.81 -38.86
N VAL A 92 23.05 -23.12 -38.99
CA VAL A 92 23.63 -22.73 -40.29
C VAL A 92 23.88 -24.00 -41.10
N PRO A 93 23.36 -24.13 -42.33
CA PRO A 93 23.57 -25.31 -43.14
C PRO A 93 25.02 -25.35 -43.66
N ALA A 94 25.62 -26.54 -43.60
CA ALA A 94 26.88 -26.84 -44.24
C ALA A 94 26.75 -26.65 -45.76
N GLY A 95 27.45 -25.65 -46.30
CA GLY A 95 27.58 -25.37 -47.73
C GLY A 95 28.99 -25.75 -48.21
N SER A 96 29.00 -26.55 -49.28
CA SER A 96 30.07 -27.31 -49.95
C SER A 96 31.39 -26.60 -50.28
#